data_AF-A0A7S1AFB5-F1
#
_entry.id   AF-A0A7S1AFB5-F1
#
_cell.length_a   1.000
_cell.length_b   1.000
_cell.length_c   1.000
_cell.angle_alpha   90.00
_cell.angle_beta   90.00
_cell.angle_gamma   90.00
#
_symmetry.space_group_name_H-M   'P 1'
#
loop_
_entity.id
_entity.type
_entity.pdbx_description
1 polymer ?
#
loop_
_entity_poly.entity_id
_entity_poly.type
_entity_poly.pdbx_seq_one_letter_code
_entity_poly.pdbx_strand_id
1 'polypeptide(L)'
;TDVLSCLSSNEGNTLPCVDLSNGRRRTPLFFMLGACPSALAGMQVVMYCADVDGKVDFWWVKPQKTNASKLEWSTLNRHSSGEHKNDPGRSRPFCEPMADVLEQKVQVAGWQFGVEMVQGPRGPVPRAYMQQATCDRQQSGETPKAKTPRRFIIHLLWQEDWTSNPFSKSKYIKGKIVYQKSLNAVQFFSRQFEIRNRNIVIASFEEPAFTSVLPSSDIKLLWDLEKHTV
;
A
#
# COMPACT_ATOMS: atom_id res chain seq x y z
N THR A 1 3.54 20.87 0.26
CA THR A 1 3.07 19.70 1.02
C THR A 1 3.65 18.46 0.38
N ASP A 2 4.20 17.54 1.17
CA ASP A 2 4.66 16.25 0.65
C ASP A 2 3.45 15.32 0.39
N VAL A 3 3.59 14.42 -0.56
CA VAL A 3 2.51 13.54 -1.02
C VAL A 3 1.99 12.61 0.07
N LEU A 4 2.85 12.10 0.95
CA LEU A 4 2.43 11.26 2.07
C LEU A 4 1.66 12.05 3.12
N SER A 5 2.01 13.32 3.35
CA SER A 5 1.22 14.21 4.22
C SER A 5 -0.19 14.47 3.65
N CYS A 6 -0.34 14.58 2.33
CA CYS A 6 -1.66 14.65 1.70
C CYS A 6 -2.44 13.35 1.93
N LEU A 7 -1.78 12.19 1.87
CA LEU A 7 -2.43 10.92 2.18
C LEU A 7 -2.87 10.85 3.64
N SER A 8 -2.00 11.13 4.62
CA SER A 8 -2.40 11.02 6.03
C SER A 8 -3.57 11.92 6.43
N SER A 9 -3.83 12.97 5.64
CA SER A 9 -4.88 13.97 5.84
C SER A 9 -6.10 13.78 4.92
N ASN A 10 -6.20 12.67 4.19
CA ASN A 10 -7.30 12.40 3.24
C ASN A 10 -7.45 13.47 2.13
N GLU A 11 -6.33 14.00 1.65
CA GLU A 11 -6.25 15.00 0.58
C GLU A 11 -5.65 14.44 -0.72
N GLY A 12 -5.62 13.11 -0.89
CA GLY A 12 -5.05 12.46 -2.07
C GLY A 12 -5.68 12.92 -3.39
N ASN A 13 -6.95 13.33 -3.37
CA ASN A 13 -7.66 13.87 -4.53
C ASN A 13 -7.11 15.23 -5.00
N THR A 14 -6.31 15.93 -4.19
CA THR A 14 -5.67 17.19 -4.57
C THR A 14 -4.40 17.01 -5.42
N LEU A 15 -3.88 15.78 -5.48
CA LEU A 15 -2.66 15.47 -6.20
C LEU A 15 -2.91 15.33 -7.71
N PRO A 16 -1.97 15.78 -8.56
CA PRO A 16 -2.04 15.57 -10.00
C PRO A 16 -1.72 14.10 -10.29
N CYS A 17 -2.76 13.28 -10.41
CA CYS A 17 -2.65 11.85 -10.68
C CYS A 17 -3.61 11.49 -11.81
N VAL A 18 -3.09 11.45 -13.03
CA VAL A 18 -3.84 11.19 -14.26
C VAL A 18 -3.10 10.17 -15.09
N ASP A 19 -3.83 9.23 -15.68
CA ASP A 19 -3.29 8.40 -16.75
C ASP A 19 -3.34 9.17 -18.07
N LEU A 20 -2.19 9.63 -18.55
CA LEU A 20 -2.13 10.50 -19.73
C LEU A 20 -2.49 9.78 -21.03
N SER A 21 -2.51 8.44 -21.04
CA SER A 21 -2.90 7.68 -22.23
C SER A 21 -4.40 7.73 -22.52
N ASN A 22 -5.23 7.93 -21.48
CA ASN A 22 -6.69 7.92 -21.58
C ASN A 22 -7.36 9.11 -20.86
N GLY A 23 -6.59 10.01 -20.26
CA GLY A 23 -7.06 11.18 -19.52
C GLY A 23 -7.78 10.86 -18.21
N ARG A 24 -7.81 9.59 -17.77
CA ARG A 24 -8.54 9.20 -16.56
C ARG A 24 -7.83 9.71 -15.32
N ARG A 25 -8.56 10.47 -14.51
CA ARG A 25 -8.10 10.89 -13.18
C ARG A 25 -8.08 9.68 -12.25
N ARG A 26 -7.00 9.60 -11.48
CA ARG A 26 -6.76 8.62 -10.44
C ARG A 26 -6.49 9.36 -9.13
N THR A 27 -6.56 8.66 -8.02
CA THR A 27 -6.20 9.17 -6.70
C THR A 27 -5.21 8.21 -6.06
N PRO A 28 -4.05 8.68 -5.57
CA PRO A 28 -3.11 7.83 -4.86
C PRO A 28 -3.75 7.22 -3.60
N LEU A 29 -3.58 5.91 -3.43
CA LEU A 29 -4.06 5.15 -2.27
C LEU A 29 -2.96 5.05 -1.21
N PHE A 30 -1.77 4.62 -1.62
CA PHE A 30 -0.57 4.48 -0.80
C PHE A 30 0.66 4.28 -1.71
N PHE A 31 1.83 4.29 -1.09
CA PHE A 31 3.12 4.07 -1.76
C PHE A 31 3.80 2.82 -1.22
N MET A 32 4.40 2.03 -2.10
CA MET A 32 5.33 0.96 -1.76
C MET A 32 6.75 1.50 -1.90
N LEU A 33 7.44 1.61 -0.76
CA LEU A 33 8.76 2.22 -0.59
C LEU A 33 9.76 1.15 -0.14
N GLY A 34 11.04 1.30 -0.46
CA GLY A 34 12.12 0.48 0.13
C GLY A 34 13.01 -0.21 -0.89
N ALA A 35 13.45 -1.43 -0.59
CA ALA A 35 14.46 -2.16 -1.37
C ALA A 35 13.98 -2.39 -2.82
N CYS A 36 14.66 -1.80 -3.80
CA CYS A 36 14.26 -1.88 -5.20
C CYS A 36 14.48 -3.29 -5.77
N PRO A 37 13.51 -3.87 -6.52
CA PRO A 37 13.70 -5.12 -7.25
C PRO A 37 14.70 -5.03 -8.43
N SER A 38 15.23 -3.84 -8.71
CA SER A 38 16.22 -3.61 -9.75
C SER A 38 17.51 -3.12 -9.12
N ALA A 39 18.58 -3.92 -9.21
CA ALA A 39 19.93 -3.52 -8.77
C ALA A 39 20.48 -2.30 -9.55
N LEU A 40 19.87 -1.97 -10.69
CA LEU A 40 20.31 -0.90 -11.60
C LEU A 40 19.43 0.36 -11.55
N ALA A 41 18.35 0.36 -10.75
CA ALA A 41 17.48 1.51 -10.60
C ALA A 41 17.53 1.98 -9.15
N GLY A 42 18.11 3.16 -8.91
CA GLY A 42 18.10 3.79 -7.57
C GLY A 42 16.67 3.89 -7.04
N MET A 43 16.51 3.83 -5.71
CA MET A 43 15.24 3.78 -4.96
C MET A 43 14.02 4.30 -5.75
N GLN A 44 13.20 3.37 -6.26
CA GLN A 44 11.99 3.69 -7.00
C GLN A 44 10.79 3.29 -6.15
N VAL A 45 9.80 4.18 -6.09
CA VAL A 45 8.59 4.00 -5.29
C VAL A 45 7.49 3.54 -6.24
N VAL A 46 6.68 2.56 -5.85
CA VAL A 46 5.46 2.23 -6.59
C VAL A 46 4.30 2.95 -5.94
N MET A 47 3.56 3.74 -6.71
CA MET A 47 2.31 4.33 -6.25
C MET A 47 1.16 3.44 -6.68
N TYR A 48 0.32 3.04 -5.71
CA TYR A 48 -0.99 2.45 -5.99
C TYR A 48 -2.03 3.55 -6.01
N CYS A 49 -2.96 3.49 -6.94
CA CYS A 49 -3.99 4.50 -7.12
C CYS A 49 -5.31 3.87 -7.55
N ALA A 50 -6.42 4.57 -7.33
CA ALA A 50 -7.74 4.15 -7.79
C ALA A 50 -8.40 5.21 -8.66
N ASP A 51 -9.25 4.80 -9.61
CA ASP A 51 -10.23 5.71 -10.21
C ASP A 51 -11.51 5.78 -9.36
N VAL A 52 -12.49 6.55 -9.85
CA VAL A 52 -13.80 6.73 -9.21
C VAL A 52 -14.64 5.45 -9.17
N ASP A 53 -14.34 4.48 -10.04
CA ASP A 53 -15.01 3.18 -10.09
C ASP A 53 -14.38 2.18 -9.11
N GLY A 54 -13.32 2.59 -8.41
CA GLY A 54 -12.56 1.75 -7.49
C GLY A 54 -11.57 0.80 -8.18
N LYS A 55 -11.34 0.96 -9.50
CA LYS A 55 -10.32 0.16 -10.20
C LYS A 55 -8.94 0.58 -9.77
N VAL A 56 -8.11 -0.39 -9.41
CA VAL A 56 -6.77 -0.14 -8.88
C VAL A 56 -5.75 -0.26 -10.00
N ASP A 57 -4.85 0.72 -10.08
CA ASP A 57 -3.69 0.70 -10.98
C ASP A 57 -2.46 1.16 -10.22
N PHE A 58 -1.28 0.94 -10.81
CA PHE A 58 -0.03 1.32 -10.20
C PHE A 58 1.07 1.60 -11.21
N TRP A 59 1.98 2.50 -10.84
CA TRP A 59 3.15 2.84 -11.64
C TRP A 59 4.27 3.40 -10.76
N TRP A 60 5.44 3.57 -11.37
CA TRP A 60 6.61 4.10 -10.68
C TRP A 60 6.48 5.60 -10.42
N VAL A 61 6.92 6.05 -9.25
CA VAL A 61 7.15 7.45 -8.95
C VAL A 61 8.62 7.60 -8.60
N LYS A 62 9.26 8.58 -9.24
CA LYS A 62 10.71 8.74 -9.23
C LYS A 62 11.10 9.97 -8.43
N PRO A 63 12.31 9.97 -7.83
CA PRO A 63 12.88 11.22 -7.34
C PRO A 63 13.36 12.10 -8.50
N GLN A 64 13.62 13.38 -8.22
CA GLN A 64 14.23 14.30 -9.17
C GLN A 64 15.67 13.86 -9.47
N LYS A 65 16.06 13.95 -10.75
CA LYS A 65 17.40 13.57 -11.21
C LYS A 65 18.52 14.35 -10.50
N THR A 66 18.28 15.62 -10.19
CA THR A 66 19.23 16.52 -9.53
C THR A 66 19.12 16.51 -8.00
N ASN A 67 18.07 15.90 -7.44
CA ASN A 67 17.86 15.83 -5.99
C ASN A 67 17.06 14.58 -5.62
N ALA A 68 17.79 13.53 -5.22
CA ALA A 68 17.21 12.24 -4.84
C ALA A 68 16.22 12.32 -3.64
N SER A 69 16.29 13.39 -2.84
CA SER A 69 15.40 13.62 -1.70
C SER A 69 14.10 14.34 -2.07
N LYS A 70 13.92 14.73 -3.34
CA LYS A 70 12.71 15.39 -3.83
C LYS A 70 11.99 14.52 -4.84
N LEU A 71 10.66 14.57 -4.80
CA LEU A 71 9.81 13.87 -5.75
C LEU A 71 9.83 14.55 -7.13
N GLU A 72 9.92 13.75 -8.21
CA GLU A 72 9.63 14.23 -9.56
C GLU A 72 8.10 14.25 -9.77
N TRP A 73 7.48 15.43 -9.60
CA TRP A 73 6.03 15.59 -9.61
C TRP A 73 5.37 15.11 -10.91
N SER A 74 6.05 15.24 -12.06
CA SER A 74 5.54 14.73 -13.33
C SER A 74 5.26 13.22 -13.28
N THR A 75 6.02 12.47 -12.49
CA THR A 75 5.85 11.00 -12.36
C THR A 75 4.70 10.59 -11.46
N LEU A 76 3.95 11.53 -10.86
CA LEU A 76 2.64 11.22 -10.27
C LEU A 76 1.59 10.94 -11.34
N ASN A 77 1.74 11.47 -12.55
CA ASN A 77 0.93 11.06 -13.70
C ASN A 77 1.53 9.81 -14.35
N ARG A 78 0.69 8.99 -14.99
CA ARG A 78 1.17 7.83 -15.74
C ARG A 78 1.63 8.26 -17.13
N HIS A 79 2.88 7.97 -17.44
CA HIS A 79 3.52 8.18 -18.73
C HIS A 79 3.95 6.82 -19.31
N SER A 80 3.44 6.49 -20.50
CA SER A 80 3.82 5.26 -21.18
C SER A 80 5.10 5.35 -22.03
N SER A 81 5.51 6.58 -22.34
CA SER A 81 6.69 6.91 -23.12
C SER A 81 7.31 8.24 -22.70
N GLY A 82 8.47 8.57 -23.25
CA GLY A 82 9.16 9.83 -23.02
C GLY A 82 9.99 9.88 -21.73
N GLU A 83 10.47 11.07 -21.40
CA GLU A 83 11.38 11.33 -20.28
C GLU A 83 10.82 10.85 -18.93
N HIS A 84 9.54 11.07 -18.70
CA HIS A 84 8.87 10.70 -17.46
C HIS A 84 8.25 9.29 -17.47
N LYS A 85 8.56 8.45 -18.49
CA LYS A 85 8.02 7.08 -18.60
C LYS A 85 8.11 6.33 -17.27
N ASN A 86 6.99 5.86 -16.78
CA ASN A 86 6.93 5.26 -15.44
C ASN A 86 6.01 4.04 -15.33
N ASP A 87 5.59 3.47 -16.46
CA ASP A 87 4.90 2.17 -16.47
C ASP A 87 5.65 1.09 -15.68
N PRO A 88 4.94 0.20 -14.97
CA PRO A 88 5.56 -0.84 -14.15
C PRO A 88 6.38 -1.86 -14.95
N GLY A 89 6.07 -2.09 -16.22
CA GLY A 89 6.81 -2.99 -17.10
C GLY A 89 7.02 -4.39 -16.48
N ARG A 90 8.28 -4.84 -16.40
CA ARG A 90 8.63 -6.16 -15.83
C ARG A 90 8.35 -6.31 -14.34
N SER A 91 8.13 -5.21 -13.61
CA SER A 91 7.78 -5.28 -12.18
C SER A 91 6.30 -5.57 -11.93
N ARG A 92 5.44 -5.45 -12.96
CA ARG A 92 3.98 -5.64 -12.85
C ARG A 92 3.60 -6.93 -12.10
N PRO A 93 4.12 -8.13 -12.44
CA PRO A 93 3.72 -9.37 -11.76
C PRO A 93 4.04 -9.42 -10.26
N PHE A 94 4.94 -8.57 -9.77
CA PHE A 94 5.31 -8.50 -8.35
C PHE A 94 4.39 -7.57 -7.55
N CYS A 95 3.87 -6.52 -8.19
CA CYS A 95 2.99 -5.53 -7.58
C CYS A 95 1.50 -5.86 -7.77
N GLU A 96 1.16 -6.53 -8.87
CA GLU A 96 -0.20 -6.90 -9.26
C GLU A 96 -0.98 -7.66 -8.17
N PRO A 97 -0.39 -8.62 -7.41
CA PRO A 97 -1.13 -9.29 -6.34
C PRO A 97 -1.73 -8.34 -5.29
N MET A 98 -1.06 -7.21 -4.99
CA MET A 98 -1.58 -6.22 -4.05
C MET A 98 -2.73 -5.40 -4.68
N ALA A 99 -2.64 -5.08 -5.97
CA ALA A 99 -3.72 -4.41 -6.69
C ALA A 99 -4.97 -5.31 -6.77
N ASP A 100 -4.77 -6.60 -7.08
CA ASP A 100 -5.83 -7.60 -7.19
C ASP A 100 -6.63 -7.74 -5.88
N VAL A 101 -5.95 -7.83 -4.72
CA VAL A 101 -6.66 -7.99 -3.43
C VAL A 101 -7.45 -6.73 -3.04
N LEU A 102 -6.99 -5.55 -3.43
CA LEU A 102 -7.69 -4.28 -3.19
C LEU A 102 -8.92 -4.14 -4.11
N GLU A 103 -8.80 -4.52 -5.37
CA GLU A 103 -9.89 -4.41 -6.34
C GLU A 103 -10.96 -5.48 -6.10
N GLN A 104 -10.56 -6.74 -5.91
CA GLN A 104 -11.48 -7.87 -5.78
C GLN A 104 -12.08 -8.02 -4.38
N LYS A 105 -11.55 -7.29 -3.39
CA LYS A 105 -11.93 -7.38 -1.96
C LYS A 105 -11.84 -8.79 -1.38
N VAL A 106 -10.89 -9.57 -1.87
CA VAL A 106 -10.68 -10.98 -1.48
C VAL A 106 -10.14 -11.06 -0.06
N GLN A 107 -10.56 -12.10 0.67
CA GLN A 107 -9.97 -12.45 1.95
C GLN A 107 -8.69 -13.26 1.77
N VAL A 108 -7.60 -12.82 2.40
CA VAL A 108 -6.31 -13.49 2.39
C VAL A 108 -5.82 -13.63 3.83
N ALA A 109 -5.61 -14.88 4.27
CA ALA A 109 -5.11 -15.20 5.61
C ALA A 109 -5.88 -14.51 6.77
N GLY A 110 -7.22 -14.47 6.68
CA GLY A 110 -8.07 -13.83 7.70
C GLY A 110 -8.10 -12.30 7.63
N TRP A 111 -7.57 -11.70 6.57
CA TRP A 111 -7.62 -10.27 6.30
C TRP A 111 -8.38 -9.99 5.01
N GLN A 112 -9.18 -8.94 5.00
CA GLN A 112 -9.80 -8.43 3.79
C GLN A 112 -9.21 -7.07 3.45
N PHE A 113 -8.87 -6.89 2.19
CA PHE A 113 -8.40 -5.62 1.64
C PHE A 113 -9.49 -4.97 0.81
N GLY A 114 -9.38 -3.67 0.58
CA GLY A 114 -10.29 -2.99 -0.33
C GLY A 114 -9.99 -1.52 -0.49
N VAL A 115 -10.77 -0.88 -1.36
CA VAL A 115 -10.85 0.57 -1.48
C VAL A 115 -12.20 1.03 -0.95
N GLU A 116 -12.19 2.06 -0.11
CA GLU A 116 -13.39 2.73 0.38
C GLU A 116 -13.33 4.23 0.08
N MET A 117 -14.50 4.84 -0.15
CA MET A 117 -14.61 6.29 -0.23
C MET A 117 -14.77 6.87 1.17
N VAL A 118 -13.87 7.77 1.55
CA VAL A 118 -13.95 8.49 2.82
C VAL A 118 -14.19 9.97 2.57
N GLN A 119 -14.74 10.66 3.56
CA GLN A 119 -14.92 12.11 3.49
C GLN A 119 -13.57 12.79 3.73
N GLY A 120 -13.00 13.39 2.69
CA GLY A 120 -11.84 14.27 2.79
C GLY A 120 -12.23 15.75 2.96
N PRO A 121 -11.26 16.63 3.29
CA PRO A 121 -11.49 18.07 3.45
C PRO A 121 -12.04 18.75 2.18
N ARG A 122 -11.74 18.19 1.01
CA ARG A 122 -12.14 18.72 -0.30
C ARG A 122 -13.12 17.82 -1.06
N GLY A 123 -13.86 16.99 -0.32
CA GLY A 123 -14.82 16.04 -0.87
C GLY A 123 -14.39 14.58 -0.73
N PRO A 124 -15.18 13.64 -1.26
CA PRO A 124 -14.90 12.21 -1.18
C PRO A 124 -13.53 11.86 -1.80
N VAL A 125 -12.80 10.98 -1.13
CA VAL A 125 -11.49 10.50 -1.57
C VAL A 125 -11.39 8.98 -1.37
N PRO A 126 -10.90 8.21 -2.35
CA PRO A 126 -10.68 6.79 -2.16
C PRO A 126 -9.48 6.55 -1.23
N ARG A 127 -9.61 5.57 -0.34
CA ARG A 127 -8.58 5.09 0.57
C ARG A 127 -8.50 3.58 0.54
N ALA A 128 -7.28 3.05 0.53
CA ALA A 128 -7.08 1.63 0.74
C ALA A 128 -7.26 1.28 2.22
N TYR A 129 -7.95 0.18 2.50
CA TYR A 129 -8.10 -0.36 3.83
C TYR A 129 -7.69 -1.83 3.88
N MET A 130 -7.35 -2.27 5.08
CA MET A 130 -7.36 -3.66 5.48
C MET A 130 -8.23 -3.84 6.73
N GLN A 131 -8.88 -4.98 6.87
CA GLN A 131 -9.66 -5.33 8.06
C GLN A 131 -9.48 -6.80 8.37
N GLN A 132 -9.46 -7.17 9.65
CA GLN A 132 -9.52 -8.59 10.00
C GLN A 132 -10.92 -9.11 9.65
N ALA A 133 -10.97 -10.24 8.96
CA ALA A 133 -12.18 -11.01 8.83
C ALA A 133 -12.62 -11.41 10.23
N THR A 134 -13.84 -11.04 10.63
CA THR A 134 -14.41 -11.50 11.89
C THR A 134 -14.51 -13.02 11.80
N CYS A 135 -13.74 -13.73 12.63
CA CYS A 135 -14.07 -15.13 12.91
C CYS A 135 -15.42 -15.08 13.61
N ASP A 136 -16.49 -15.48 12.94
CA ASP A 136 -17.78 -15.72 13.57
C ASP A 136 -17.62 -16.92 14.52
N ARG A 137 -17.03 -16.69 15.71
CA ARG A 137 -17.20 -17.60 16.85
C ARG A 137 -18.63 -17.44 17.32
N GLN A 138 -19.54 -18.15 16.64
CA GLN A 138 -20.84 -18.50 17.19
C GLN A 138 -20.62 -19.42 18.41
N GLN A 139 -20.40 -18.82 19.58
CA GLN A 139 -20.58 -19.47 20.88
C GLN A 139 -21.20 -18.47 21.85
N SER A 140 -22.44 -18.10 21.59
CA SER A 140 -23.43 -17.66 22.57
C SER A 140 -24.68 -17.21 21.80
N GLY A 141 -25.85 -17.66 22.23
CA GLY A 141 -27.15 -17.39 21.61
C GLY A 141 -27.63 -15.93 21.74
N GLU A 142 -26.73 -14.97 21.74
CA GLU A 142 -27.05 -13.55 21.66
C GLU A 142 -26.90 -13.09 20.22
N THR A 143 -27.99 -12.58 19.62
CA THR A 143 -27.97 -11.90 18.32
C THR A 143 -26.86 -10.85 18.33
N PRO A 144 -25.78 -11.00 17.53
CA PRO A 144 -24.71 -10.04 17.52
C PRO A 144 -25.26 -8.75 16.92
N LYS A 145 -25.30 -7.66 17.69
CA LYS A 145 -25.27 -6.32 17.09
C LYS A 145 -24.04 -6.29 16.21
N ALA A 146 -24.22 -6.30 14.89
CA ALA A 146 -23.15 -6.33 13.91
C ALA A 146 -22.17 -5.20 14.21
N LYS A 147 -21.07 -5.50 14.94
CA LYS A 147 -19.96 -4.58 15.09
C LYS A 147 -19.34 -4.49 13.72
N THR A 148 -19.43 -3.32 13.10
CA THR A 148 -18.74 -3.04 11.86
C THR A 148 -17.26 -3.41 12.06
N PRO A 149 -16.69 -4.31 11.23
CA PRO A 149 -15.31 -4.73 11.39
C PRO A 149 -14.38 -3.51 11.35
N ARG A 150 -13.38 -3.51 12.23
CA ARG A 150 -12.47 -2.36 12.37
C ARG A 150 -11.60 -2.27 11.12
N ARG A 151 -11.79 -1.20 10.34
CA ARG A 151 -10.95 -0.87 9.19
C ARG A 151 -9.66 -0.18 9.62
N PHE A 152 -8.57 -0.55 8.97
CA PHE A 152 -7.27 0.05 9.09
C PHE A 152 -6.89 0.67 7.75
N ILE A 153 -6.64 1.97 7.74
CA ILE A 153 -6.42 2.75 6.52
C ILE A 153 -4.95 2.66 6.14
N ILE A 154 -4.65 2.01 5.02
CA ILE A 154 -3.28 1.81 4.57
C ILE A 154 -2.68 3.17 4.19
N HIS A 155 -1.48 3.44 4.67
CA HIS A 155 -0.74 4.68 4.43
C HIS A 155 0.45 4.44 3.48
N LEU A 156 1.24 3.39 3.76
CA LEU A 156 2.33 2.94 2.90
C LEU A 156 2.64 1.45 3.12
N LEU A 157 3.32 0.86 2.15
CA LEU A 157 3.99 -0.43 2.28
C LEU A 157 5.49 -0.19 2.30
N TRP A 158 6.16 -0.66 3.34
CA TRP A 158 7.62 -0.72 3.38
C TRP A 158 8.07 -2.10 2.88
N GLN A 159 8.77 -2.17 1.76
CA GLN A 159 9.40 -3.37 1.23
C GLN A 159 10.85 -3.42 1.69
N GLU A 160 11.22 -4.45 2.44
CA GLU A 160 12.57 -4.60 2.99
C GLU A 160 13.37 -5.70 2.28
N ASP A 161 12.76 -6.86 2.08
CA ASP A 161 13.44 -8.03 1.50
C ASP A 161 12.61 -8.66 0.39
N TRP A 162 13.27 -9.19 -0.63
CA TRP A 162 12.61 -9.77 -1.80
C TRP A 162 13.52 -10.77 -2.52
N THR A 163 12.92 -11.68 -3.30
CA THR A 163 13.69 -12.65 -4.07
C THR A 163 14.44 -12.02 -5.25
N SER A 164 15.72 -11.73 -5.06
CA SER A 164 16.59 -11.13 -6.09
C SER A 164 16.98 -12.07 -7.24
N ASN A 165 17.05 -13.38 -6.98
CA ASN A 165 17.45 -14.36 -8.00
C ASN A 165 16.33 -14.62 -9.02
N PRO A 166 16.51 -14.32 -10.32
CA PRO A 166 15.51 -14.54 -11.35
C PRO A 166 15.15 -16.03 -11.52
N PHE A 167 16.08 -16.95 -11.26
CA PHE A 167 15.88 -18.41 -11.39
C PHE A 167 15.27 -19.08 -10.15
N SER A 168 15.03 -18.32 -9.07
CA SER A 168 14.37 -18.89 -7.89
C SER A 168 12.94 -19.35 -8.24
N LYS A 169 12.64 -20.62 -7.93
CA LYS A 169 11.31 -21.22 -8.10
C LYS A 169 10.25 -20.60 -7.19
N SER A 170 10.67 -20.02 -6.06
CA SER A 170 9.79 -19.32 -5.12
C SER A 170 10.12 -17.83 -5.15
N LYS A 171 9.12 -16.99 -5.40
CA LYS A 171 9.26 -15.53 -5.33
C LYS A 171 8.57 -15.03 -4.07
N TYR A 172 9.24 -14.14 -3.35
CA TYR A 172 8.69 -13.50 -2.17
C TYR A 172 9.00 -11.99 -2.12
N ILE A 173 8.17 -11.28 -1.35
CA ILE A 173 8.35 -9.90 -0.89
C ILE A 173 8.02 -9.88 0.60
N LYS A 174 8.89 -9.29 1.42
CA LYS A 174 8.72 -9.11 2.86
C LYS A 174 8.83 -7.64 3.20
N GLY A 175 8.08 -7.23 4.22
CA GLY A 175 8.01 -5.82 4.55
C GLY A 175 7.05 -5.52 5.68
N LYS A 176 6.66 -4.25 5.82
CA LYS A 176 5.66 -3.81 6.79
C LYS A 176 4.54 -3.02 6.11
N ILE A 177 3.30 -3.32 6.49
CA ILE A 177 2.12 -2.52 6.16
C ILE A 177 2.00 -1.45 7.21
N VAL A 178 2.03 -0.18 6.81
CA VAL A 178 1.83 0.97 7.70
C VAL A 178 0.44 1.53 7.49
N TYR A 179 -0.28 1.79 8.58
CA TYR A 179 -1.69 2.18 8.53
C TYR A 179 -2.12 3.07 9.68
N GLN A 180 -3.23 3.78 9.47
CA GLN A 180 -3.94 4.56 10.48
C GLN A 180 -5.16 3.78 10.99
N LYS A 181 -5.45 3.89 12.29
CA LYS A 181 -6.68 3.32 12.90
C LYS A 181 -7.85 4.31 12.92
N SER A 182 -7.57 5.58 12.62
CA SER A 182 -8.53 6.67 12.55
C SER A 182 -8.17 7.57 11.37
N LEU A 183 -9.17 7.97 10.59
CA LEU A 183 -8.98 8.80 9.39
C LEU A 183 -8.44 10.20 9.70
N ASN A 184 -8.63 10.69 10.93
CA ASN A 184 -8.31 12.07 11.32
C ASN A 184 -7.09 12.16 12.26
N ALA A 185 -6.39 11.06 12.50
CA ALA A 185 -5.27 11.01 13.43
C ALA A 185 -3.96 10.80 12.66
N VAL A 186 -2.97 11.67 12.92
CA VAL A 186 -1.58 11.46 12.48
C VAL A 186 -0.89 10.51 13.46
N GLN A 187 -1.41 9.29 13.54
CA GLN A 187 -0.87 8.19 14.32
C GLN A 187 -0.90 6.92 13.47
N PHE A 188 0.26 6.30 13.35
CA PHE A 188 0.50 5.16 12.50
C PHE A 188 0.89 3.95 13.32
N PHE A 189 0.57 2.79 12.77
CA PHE A 189 0.91 1.47 13.27
C PHE A 189 1.50 0.66 12.13
N SER A 190 2.24 -0.39 12.45
CA SER A 190 2.78 -1.28 11.43
C SER A 190 2.58 -2.76 11.79
N ARG A 191 2.50 -3.60 10.76
CA ARG A 191 2.54 -5.06 10.87
C ARG A 191 3.43 -5.61 9.78
N GLN A 192 4.22 -6.63 10.08
CA GLN A 192 4.98 -7.31 9.05
C GLN A 192 4.06 -8.09 8.10
N PHE A 193 4.39 -8.08 6.82
CA PHE A 193 3.77 -8.93 5.81
C PHE A 193 4.80 -9.74 5.04
N GLU A 194 4.34 -10.86 4.48
CA GLU A 194 5.07 -11.64 3.50
C GLU A 194 4.13 -12.01 2.35
N ILE A 195 4.51 -11.67 1.13
CA ILE A 195 3.89 -12.17 -0.09
C ILE A 195 4.79 -13.28 -0.62
N ARG A 196 4.28 -14.50 -0.73
CA ARG A 196 5.02 -15.64 -1.31
C ARG A 196 4.11 -16.42 -2.24
N ASN A 197 4.52 -16.57 -3.51
CA ASN A 197 3.73 -17.28 -4.53
C ASN A 197 2.24 -16.84 -4.56
N ARG A 198 2.00 -15.52 -4.50
CA ARG A 198 0.68 -14.86 -4.42
C ARG A 198 -0.10 -15.02 -3.10
N ASN A 199 0.39 -15.81 -2.14
CA ASN A 199 -0.18 -15.86 -0.81
C ASN A 199 0.34 -14.69 0.02
N ILE A 200 -0.55 -13.97 0.70
CA ILE A 200 -0.21 -12.88 1.61
C ILE A 200 -0.38 -13.37 3.05
N VAL A 201 0.65 -13.22 3.86
CA VAL A 201 0.62 -13.45 5.31
C VAL A 201 0.86 -12.12 6.00
N ILE A 202 0.09 -11.83 7.05
CA ILE A 202 0.25 -10.62 7.88
C ILE A 202 0.43 -11.05 9.33
N ALA A 203 1.41 -10.47 10.00
CA ALA A 203 1.69 -10.74 11.40
C ALA A 203 0.49 -10.39 12.31
N SER A 204 0.22 -11.27 13.28
CA SER A 204 -0.74 -11.04 14.36
C SER A 204 -0.25 -9.98 15.35
N PHE A 205 1.08 -9.81 15.48
CA PHE A 205 1.70 -8.76 16.26
C PHE A 205 1.66 -7.41 15.53
N GLU A 206 1.44 -6.34 16.30
CA GLU A 206 1.43 -4.96 15.85
C GLU A 206 2.55 -4.20 16.56
N GLU A 207 3.32 -3.41 15.80
CA GLU A 207 4.41 -2.63 16.37
C GLU A 207 3.90 -1.38 17.11
N PRO A 208 4.70 -0.81 18.03
CA PRO A 208 4.37 0.42 18.72
C PRO A 208 3.97 1.56 17.78
N ALA A 209 3.04 2.39 18.25
CA ALA A 209 2.55 3.54 17.47
C ALA A 209 3.64 4.59 17.26
N PHE A 210 3.57 5.30 16.13
CA PHE A 210 4.43 6.44 15.82
C PHE A 210 3.63 7.56 15.13
N THR A 211 4.17 8.77 15.09
CA THR A 211 3.46 9.98 14.60
C THR A 211 4.11 10.63 13.38
N SER A 212 5.30 10.16 12.97
CA SER A 212 5.93 10.63 11.74
C SER A 212 5.26 9.99 10.52
N VAL A 213 5.03 10.79 9.47
CA VAL A 213 4.45 10.35 8.19
C VAL A 213 5.33 9.31 7.48
N LEU A 214 6.65 9.41 7.67
CA LEU A 214 7.61 8.37 7.31
C LEU A 214 8.08 7.64 8.57
N PRO A 215 8.10 6.30 8.57
CA PRO A 215 8.55 5.55 9.74
C PRO A 215 10.05 5.75 9.99
N SER A 216 10.49 5.51 11.23
CA SER A 216 11.91 5.46 11.59
C SER A 216 12.61 4.27 10.94
N SER A 217 13.93 4.19 11.09
CA SER A 217 14.74 3.05 10.61
C SER A 217 14.30 1.69 11.18
N ASP A 218 13.54 1.65 12.27
CA ASP A 218 13.05 0.41 12.89
C ASP A 218 12.07 -0.34 11.98
N ILE A 219 11.49 0.34 10.98
CA ILE A 219 10.65 -0.30 9.96
C ILE A 219 11.39 -1.39 9.17
N LYS A 220 12.73 -1.33 9.14
CA LYS A 220 13.60 -2.29 8.44
C LYS A 220 13.78 -3.59 9.20
N LEU A 221 13.44 -3.64 10.48
CA LEU A 221 13.60 -4.85 11.30
C LEU A 221 12.49 -5.84 11.00
N LEU A 222 12.84 -6.97 10.38
CA LEU A 222 11.92 -8.09 10.11
C LEU A 222 12.06 -9.19 11.16
N TRP A 223 10.92 -9.77 11.53
CA TRP A 223 10.74 -10.89 12.42
C TRP A 223 10.56 -12.20 11.62
N ASP A 224 10.87 -13.33 12.24
CA ASP A 224 10.61 -14.64 11.66
C ASP A 224 9.15 -15.04 11.90
N LEU A 225 8.32 -15.02 10.84
CA LEU A 225 6.88 -15.31 10.95
C LEU A 225 6.59 -16.80 11.15
N GLU A 226 7.51 -17.71 10.83
CA GLU A 226 7.30 -19.16 10.96
C GLU A 226 7.19 -19.62 12.43
N LYS A 227 7.62 -18.79 13.39
CA LYS A 227 7.63 -19.15 14.83
C LYS A 227 6.46 -18.60 15.63
N HIS A 228 5.53 -17.88 15.00
CA HIS A 228 4.45 -17.16 15.72
C HIS A 228 3.03 -17.52 15.27
N THR A 229 2.86 -18.54 14.43
CA THR A 229 1.59 -19.27 14.32
C THR A 229 1.41 -20.14 15.57
N VAL A 230 0.67 -19.60 16.55
CA VAL A 230 0.11 -20.37 17.67
C VAL A 230 -1.29 -20.83 17.28
#